data_AF-A0A940TGD1-F1
#
_entry.id   AF-A0A940TGD1-F1
#
_cell.length_a   1.000
_cell.length_b   1.000
_cell.length_c   1.000
_cell.angle_alpha   90.00
_cell.angle_beta   90.00
_cell.angle_gamma   90.00
#
_symmetry.space_group_name_H-M   'P 1'
#
loop_
_entity.id
_entity.type
_entity.pdbx_description
1 polymer ?
#
loop_
_entity_poly.entity_id
_entity_poly.type
_entity_poly.pdbx_seq_one_letter_code
_entity_poly.pdbx_strand_id
1 'polypeptide(L)'
;MEKNQKRVCGLDLLRGAAILIMVVYHGLYSLVYLFGADLDWFRDPWFNSVGAPLIGGTFTLISGIASRYSRSTLKRGLKIFAWAMVMTLVTAVAVPDLIIQFGILHLMGSCMILLALLRPLLDKLPREIGVALGLTLFAVSFHLPHGYLGFQSLLAVPIKTQNPYLFPFGLLTAGFFSSDYYPLIPWFFLFLVGYYLGSWVKEGKGPQWLYPSRLPWLEFIGRHTLWVYVLHQPILIALFWLFFRLFGLN
;
A
#
# COMPACT_ATOMS: atom_id res chain seq x y z
N MET A 1 1.14 -35.26 6.66
CA MET A 1 0.45 -34.47 7.71
C MET A 1 0.52 -33.00 7.34
N GLU A 2 -0.51 -32.46 6.67
CA GLU A 2 -0.65 -31.01 6.51
C GLU A 2 -0.85 -30.39 7.89
N LYS A 3 0.21 -29.78 8.45
CA LYS A 3 0.08 -28.94 9.64
C LYS A 3 -0.93 -27.85 9.31
N ASN A 4 -2.12 -27.95 9.90
CA ASN A 4 -3.14 -26.91 9.92
C ASN A 4 -2.44 -25.60 10.31
N GLN A 5 -2.18 -24.72 9.33
CA GLN A 5 -1.39 -23.52 9.57
C GLN A 5 -2.19 -22.64 10.53
N LYS A 6 -1.77 -22.61 11.81
CA LYS A 6 -2.36 -21.72 12.81
C LYS A 6 -2.33 -20.30 12.24
N ARG A 7 -3.52 -19.70 12.16
CA ARG A 7 -3.71 -18.34 11.65
C ARG A 7 -2.94 -17.36 12.52
N VAL A 8 -2.28 -16.39 11.90
CA VAL A 8 -1.55 -15.33 12.61
C VAL A 8 -2.48 -14.12 12.76
N CYS A 9 -3.29 -14.11 13.81
CA CYS A 9 -4.35 -13.12 14.03
C CYS A 9 -3.82 -11.67 14.08
N GLY A 10 -2.60 -11.46 14.57
CA GLY A 10 -1.96 -10.15 14.64
C GLY A 10 -1.68 -9.53 13.27
N LEU A 11 -1.55 -10.31 12.19
CA LEU A 11 -1.45 -9.72 10.85
C LEU A 11 -2.77 -9.13 10.39
N ASP A 12 -3.89 -9.78 10.73
CA ASP A 12 -5.22 -9.25 10.44
C ASP A 12 -5.50 -8.04 11.34
N LEU A 13 -5.07 -8.06 12.61
CA LEU A 13 -5.11 -6.91 13.52
C LEU A 13 -4.40 -5.68 12.95
N LEU A 14 -3.16 -5.83 12.51
CA LEU A 14 -2.36 -4.74 11.94
C LEU A 14 -2.99 -4.18 10.65
N ARG A 15 -3.54 -5.04 9.77
CA ARG A 15 -4.29 -4.56 8.59
C ARG A 15 -5.54 -3.80 8.98
N GLY A 16 -6.27 -4.28 9.99
CA GLY A 16 -7.44 -3.61 10.53
C GLY A 16 -7.11 -2.23 11.06
N ALA A 17 -6.04 -2.10 11.84
CA ALA A 17 -5.56 -0.80 12.34
C ALA A 17 -5.17 0.13 11.17
N ALA A 18 -4.35 -0.37 10.24
CA ALA A 18 -3.87 0.42 9.11
C ALA A 18 -5.02 0.91 8.21
N ILE A 19 -6.05 0.09 7.97
CA ILE A 19 -7.17 0.49 7.11
C ILE A 19 -8.04 1.54 7.79
N LEU A 20 -8.25 1.46 9.11
CA LEU A 20 -9.00 2.50 9.82
C LEU A 20 -8.25 3.83 9.83
N ILE A 21 -6.93 3.81 10.06
CA ILE A 21 -6.09 5.01 9.98
C ILE A 21 -6.16 5.61 8.57
N MET A 22 -6.11 4.79 7.53
CA MET A 22 -6.26 5.22 6.12
C MET A 22 -7.63 5.89 5.87
N VAL A 23 -8.73 5.28 6.36
CA VAL A 23 -10.07 5.84 6.21
C VAL A 23 -10.19 7.20 6.90
N VAL A 24 -9.64 7.34 8.10
CA VAL A 24 -9.60 8.62 8.82
C VAL A 24 -8.78 9.65 8.04
N TYR A 25 -7.60 9.27 7.55
CA TYR A 25 -6.75 10.12 6.74
C TYR A 25 -7.48 10.65 5.49
N HIS A 26 -8.13 9.78 4.71
CA HIS A 26 -8.91 10.20 3.54
C HIS A 26 -10.18 10.98 3.90
N GLY A 27 -10.78 10.70 5.05
CA GLY A 27 -11.91 11.49 5.58
C GLY A 27 -11.49 12.94 5.83
N LEU A 28 -10.38 13.14 6.55
CA LEU A 28 -9.80 14.47 6.79
C LEU A 28 -9.37 15.15 5.48
N TYR A 29 -8.74 14.39 4.57
CA TYR A 29 -8.38 14.91 3.24
C TYR A 29 -9.60 15.42 2.48
N SER A 30 -10.69 14.64 2.48
CA SER A 30 -11.93 15.04 1.81
C SER A 30 -12.55 16.28 2.46
N LEU A 31 -12.58 16.34 3.80
CA LEU A 31 -13.09 17.52 4.52
C LEU A 31 -12.31 18.79 4.15
N VAL A 32 -10.98 18.73 4.13
CA VAL A 32 -10.13 19.91 3.85
C VAL A 32 -10.18 20.31 2.38
N TYR A 33 -9.98 19.35 1.47
CA TYR A 33 -9.76 19.64 0.05
C TYR A 33 -11.03 19.61 -0.80
N LEU A 34 -12.08 18.86 -0.41
CA LEU A 34 -13.35 18.80 -1.15
C LEU A 34 -14.45 19.65 -0.52
N PHE A 35 -14.48 19.77 0.82
CA PHE A 35 -15.53 20.49 1.55
C PHE A 35 -15.04 21.78 2.24
N GLY A 36 -13.77 22.17 2.05
CA GLY A 36 -13.25 23.47 2.48
C GLY A 36 -13.08 23.64 3.98
N ALA A 37 -13.00 22.56 4.76
CA ALA A 37 -12.77 22.64 6.20
C ALA A 37 -11.42 23.31 6.53
N ASP A 38 -11.44 24.18 7.55
CA ASP A 38 -10.28 24.92 8.00
C ASP A 38 -9.48 24.11 9.04
N LEU A 39 -8.57 23.28 8.54
CA LEU A 39 -7.65 22.46 9.35
C LEU A 39 -6.22 22.69 8.88
N ASP A 40 -5.64 23.82 9.28
CA ASP A 40 -4.29 24.24 8.89
C ASP A 40 -3.22 23.18 9.18
N TRP A 41 -3.32 22.51 10.33
CA TRP A 41 -2.38 21.45 10.72
C TRP A 41 -2.39 20.23 9.76
N PHE A 42 -3.51 19.97 9.07
CA PHE A 42 -3.63 18.88 8.11
C PHE A 42 -3.01 19.23 6.75
N ARG A 43 -2.93 20.53 6.44
CA ARG A 43 -2.31 21.04 5.22
C ARG A 43 -0.78 21.02 5.28
N ASP A 44 -0.20 20.76 6.45
CA ASP A 44 1.24 20.63 6.62
C ASP A 44 1.79 19.51 5.71
N PRO A 45 2.77 19.82 4.82
CA PRO A 45 3.41 18.83 3.94
C PRO A 45 3.96 17.60 4.68
N TRP A 46 4.35 17.73 5.95
CA TRP A 46 4.80 16.62 6.78
C TRP A 46 3.76 15.50 6.86
N PHE A 47 2.49 15.84 7.04
CA PHE A 47 1.43 14.86 7.23
C PHE A 47 1.21 14.01 5.98
N ASN A 48 1.32 14.62 4.80
CA ASN A 48 1.19 13.93 3.52
C ASN A 48 2.47 13.19 3.12
N SER A 49 3.65 13.78 3.36
CA SER A 49 4.94 13.17 3.02
C SER A 49 5.34 12.01 3.94
N VAL A 50 4.74 11.91 5.13
CA VAL A 50 5.02 10.83 6.10
C VAL A 50 3.82 9.91 6.30
N GLY A 51 2.62 10.45 6.50
CA GLY A 51 1.42 9.68 6.83
C GLY A 51 1.04 8.68 5.75
N ALA A 52 0.86 9.14 4.51
CA ALA A 52 0.48 8.26 3.40
C ALA A 52 1.55 7.16 3.14
N PRO A 53 2.85 7.48 3.02
CA PRO A 53 3.90 6.46 2.89
C PRO A 53 3.95 5.45 4.04
N LEU A 54 3.70 5.87 5.29
CA LEU A 54 3.68 4.94 6.43
C LEU A 54 2.50 3.96 6.36
N ILE A 55 1.31 4.44 6.00
CA ILE A 55 0.10 3.62 5.86
C ILE A 55 0.31 2.62 4.72
N GLY A 56 0.68 3.11 3.53
CA GLY A 56 0.93 2.28 2.36
C GLY A 56 2.09 1.30 2.55
N GLY A 57 3.15 1.74 3.24
CA GLY A 57 4.29 0.90 3.60
C GLY A 57 3.93 -0.23 4.56
N THR A 58 3.09 0.06 5.57
CA THR A 58 2.56 -0.96 6.50
C THR A 58 1.78 -2.03 5.74
N PHE A 59 0.87 -1.63 4.85
CA PHE A 59 0.12 -2.54 4.00
C PHE A 59 1.01 -3.39 3.09
N THR A 60 2.01 -2.77 2.48
CA THR A 60 2.97 -3.42 1.59
C THR A 60 3.76 -4.49 2.34
N LEU A 61 4.31 -4.14 3.51
CA LEU A 61 5.06 -5.05 4.37
C LEU A 61 4.21 -6.24 4.83
N ILE A 62 3.00 -5.98 5.33
CA ILE A 62 2.08 -7.04 5.78
C ILE A 62 1.69 -7.94 4.60
N SER A 63 1.48 -7.38 3.40
CA SER A 63 1.15 -8.15 2.20
C SER A 63 2.30 -9.12 1.83
N GLY A 64 3.54 -8.65 1.96
CA GLY A 64 4.74 -9.48 1.82
C GLY A 64 4.75 -10.65 2.81
N ILE A 65 4.56 -10.37 4.11
CA ILE A 65 4.51 -11.39 5.17
C ILE A 65 3.40 -12.42 4.88
N ALA A 66 2.21 -11.94 4.53
CA ALA A 66 1.04 -12.78 4.25
C ALA A 66 1.25 -13.71 3.05
N SER A 67 2.13 -13.36 2.11
CA SER A 67 2.40 -14.15 0.90
C SER A 67 3.10 -15.49 1.20
N ARG A 68 3.67 -15.68 2.40
CA ARG A 68 4.22 -16.97 2.88
C ARG A 68 3.15 -17.99 3.31
N TYR A 69 1.92 -17.52 3.54
CA TYR A 69 0.74 -18.32 3.91
C TYR A 69 -0.21 -18.57 2.72
N SER A 70 0.02 -17.89 1.60
CA SER A 70 -0.83 -18.05 0.42
C SER A 70 -0.58 -19.41 -0.23
N ARG A 71 -1.66 -20.15 -0.54
CA ARG A 71 -1.60 -21.38 -1.34
C ARG A 71 -1.26 -21.08 -2.81
N SER A 72 -1.74 -19.94 -3.33
CA SER A 72 -1.47 -19.49 -4.69
C SER A 72 -1.34 -17.97 -4.74
N THR A 73 -0.11 -17.48 -4.57
CA THR A 73 0.22 -16.05 -4.63
C THR A 73 -0.15 -15.44 -5.99
N LEU A 74 0.10 -16.16 -7.09
CA LEU A 74 -0.23 -15.69 -8.44
C LEU A 74 -1.74 -15.43 -8.63
N LYS A 75 -2.60 -16.40 -8.28
CA LYS A 75 -4.06 -16.25 -8.43
C LYS A 75 -4.59 -15.09 -7.59
N ARG A 76 -4.07 -14.91 -6.37
CA ARG A 76 -4.43 -13.77 -5.51
C ARG A 76 -3.94 -12.46 -6.10
N GLY A 77 -2.71 -12.40 -6.60
CA GLY A 77 -2.13 -11.23 -7.26
C GLY A 77 -2.95 -10.78 -8.45
N LEU A 78 -3.30 -11.71 -9.36
CA LEU A 78 -4.15 -11.43 -10.51
C LEU A 78 -5.53 -10.90 -10.14
N LYS A 79 -6.19 -11.46 -9.11
CA LYS A 79 -7.49 -10.95 -8.63
C LYS A 79 -7.39 -9.52 -8.09
N ILE A 80 -6.36 -9.22 -7.29
CA ILE A 80 -6.18 -7.88 -6.73
C ILE A 80 -5.83 -6.88 -7.83
N PHE A 81 -4.98 -7.28 -8.79
CA PHE A 81 -4.66 -6.45 -9.94
C PHE A 81 -5.90 -6.18 -10.81
N ALA A 82 -6.76 -7.18 -11.03
CA ALA A 82 -8.02 -7.00 -11.75
C ALA A 82 -8.94 -5.98 -11.06
N TRP A 83 -9.07 -6.04 -9.73
CA TRP A 83 -9.79 -5.00 -8.97
C TRP A 83 -9.14 -3.62 -9.09
N ALA A 84 -7.81 -3.56 -9.14
CA ALA A 84 -7.09 -2.31 -9.36
C ALA A 84 -7.45 -1.69 -10.73
N MET A 85 -7.48 -2.50 -11.79
CA MET A 85 -7.90 -2.05 -13.13
C MET A 85 -9.37 -1.57 -13.15
N VAL A 86 -10.26 -2.22 -12.38
CA VAL A 86 -11.64 -1.74 -12.21
C VAL A 86 -11.64 -0.36 -11.56
N MET A 87 -10.81 -0.11 -10.55
CA MET A 87 -10.70 1.21 -9.92
C MET A 87 -10.19 2.27 -10.90
N THR A 88 -9.19 1.94 -11.74
CA THR A 88 -8.73 2.84 -12.80
C THR A 88 -9.84 3.16 -13.78
N LEU A 89 -10.59 2.17 -14.26
CA LEU A 89 -11.69 2.37 -15.19
C LEU A 89 -12.80 3.25 -14.58
N VAL A 90 -13.23 2.93 -13.36
CA VAL A 90 -14.28 3.67 -12.66
C VAL A 90 -13.86 5.12 -12.42
N THR A 91 -12.64 5.36 -11.95
CA THR A 91 -12.16 6.73 -11.71
C THR A 91 -11.95 7.50 -13.01
N ALA A 92 -11.41 6.86 -14.06
CA ALA A 92 -11.24 7.49 -15.37
C ALA A 92 -12.56 7.93 -16.02
N VAL A 93 -13.67 7.23 -15.77
CA VAL A 93 -14.98 7.56 -16.36
C VAL A 93 -15.81 8.45 -15.44
N ALA A 94 -15.86 8.16 -14.14
CA ALA A 94 -16.74 8.84 -13.21
C ALA A 94 -16.15 10.15 -12.65
N VAL A 95 -14.84 10.18 -12.40
CA VAL A 95 -14.15 11.35 -11.81
C VAL A 95 -12.73 11.48 -12.40
N PRO A 96 -12.58 11.92 -13.66
CA PRO A 96 -11.29 11.94 -14.36
C PRO A 96 -10.20 12.73 -13.62
N ASP A 97 -10.58 13.80 -12.91
CA ASP A 97 -9.68 14.62 -12.10
C ASP A 97 -9.07 13.87 -10.91
N LEU A 98 -9.65 12.73 -10.53
CA LEU A 98 -9.19 11.84 -9.46
C LEU A 98 -8.80 10.45 -10.00
N ILE A 99 -8.38 10.38 -11.27
CA ILE A 99 -7.95 9.12 -11.88
C ILE A 99 -6.88 8.41 -11.06
N ILE A 100 -7.05 7.10 -10.88
CA ILE A 100 -6.06 6.23 -10.23
C ILE A 100 -5.34 5.45 -11.33
N GLN A 101 -4.13 5.86 -11.70
CA GLN A 101 -3.33 5.18 -12.73
C GLN A 101 -2.51 4.02 -12.17
N PHE A 102 -1.96 4.15 -10.94
CA PHE A 102 -1.15 3.10 -10.31
C PHE A 102 -1.16 3.17 -8.78
N GLY A 103 -2.33 3.02 -8.17
CA GLY A 103 -2.50 3.02 -6.71
C GLY A 103 -2.02 1.75 -5.98
N ILE A 104 -2.26 1.68 -4.66
CA ILE A 104 -1.77 0.60 -3.79
C ILE A 104 -2.24 -0.80 -4.21
N LEU A 105 -3.43 -0.95 -4.80
CA LEU A 105 -3.91 -2.25 -5.30
C LEU A 105 -3.14 -2.71 -6.54
N HIS A 106 -2.76 -1.79 -7.43
CA HIS A 106 -1.91 -2.10 -8.59
C HIS A 106 -0.56 -2.62 -8.11
N LEU A 107 0.04 -1.91 -7.16
CA LEU A 107 1.28 -2.33 -6.51
C LEU A 107 1.14 -3.73 -5.91
N MET A 108 0.16 -3.94 -5.02
CA MET A 108 0.01 -5.22 -4.33
C MET A 108 -0.19 -6.40 -5.30
N GLY A 109 -1.05 -6.22 -6.30
CA GLY A 109 -1.28 -7.20 -7.35
C GLY A 109 0.02 -7.54 -8.10
N SER A 110 0.74 -6.49 -8.53
CA SER A 110 2.00 -6.62 -9.26
C SER A 110 3.08 -7.29 -8.40
N CYS A 111 3.26 -6.89 -7.14
CA CYS A 111 4.21 -7.51 -6.22
C CYS A 111 3.94 -9.01 -6.05
N MET A 112 2.68 -9.43 -5.91
CA MET A 112 2.32 -10.84 -5.78
C MET A 112 2.56 -11.63 -7.07
N ILE A 113 2.28 -11.04 -8.24
CA ILE A 113 2.57 -11.66 -9.54
C ILE A 113 4.09 -11.82 -9.72
N LEU A 114 4.85 -10.74 -9.53
CA LEU A 114 6.32 -10.76 -9.61
C LEU A 114 6.91 -11.74 -8.60
N LEU A 115 6.41 -11.77 -7.36
CA LEU A 115 6.84 -12.73 -6.36
C LEU A 115 6.60 -14.16 -6.83
N ALA A 116 5.45 -14.48 -7.43
CA ALA A 116 5.18 -15.83 -7.91
C ALA A 116 6.15 -16.27 -9.00
N LEU A 117 6.56 -15.34 -9.88
CA LEU A 117 7.54 -15.59 -10.94
C LEU A 117 8.97 -15.73 -10.39
N LEU A 118 9.35 -14.87 -9.44
CA LEU A 118 10.71 -14.78 -8.90
C LEU A 118 10.97 -15.71 -7.71
N ARG A 119 9.92 -16.30 -7.12
CA ARG A 119 10.00 -17.15 -5.92
C ARG A 119 11.09 -18.23 -5.99
N PRO A 120 11.27 -18.99 -7.08
CA PRO A 120 12.33 -20.02 -7.15
C PRO A 120 13.74 -19.48 -6.97
N LEU A 121 13.97 -18.21 -7.32
CA LEU A 121 15.25 -17.52 -7.13
C LEU A 121 15.32 -16.90 -5.73
N LEU A 122 14.25 -16.22 -5.30
CA LEU A 122 14.18 -15.53 -4.02
C LEU A 122 14.28 -16.49 -2.82
N ASP A 123 13.76 -17.72 -2.95
CA ASP A 123 13.82 -18.75 -1.90
C ASP A 123 15.22 -19.39 -1.75
N LYS A 124 16.14 -19.17 -2.70
CA LYS A 124 17.55 -19.59 -2.57
C LYS A 124 18.38 -18.62 -1.73
N LEU A 125 17.91 -17.38 -1.59
CA LEU A 125 18.62 -16.35 -0.84
C LEU A 125 18.41 -16.53 0.67
N PRO A 126 19.46 -16.46 1.50
CA PRO A 126 19.30 -16.39 2.95
C PRO A 126 18.40 -15.21 3.33
N ARG A 127 17.45 -15.46 4.23
CA ARG A 127 16.41 -14.49 4.60
C ARG A 127 16.97 -13.20 5.22
N GLU A 128 18.07 -13.31 5.95
CA GLU A 128 18.81 -12.19 6.54
C GLU A 128 19.35 -11.28 5.43
N ILE A 129 19.96 -11.87 4.40
CA ILE A 129 20.45 -11.15 3.21
C ILE A 129 19.28 -10.55 2.43
N GLY A 130 18.18 -11.29 2.29
CA GLY A 130 16.96 -10.79 1.64
C GLY A 130 16.36 -9.56 2.32
N VAL A 131 16.33 -9.54 3.66
CA VAL A 131 15.90 -8.37 4.43
C VAL A 131 16.88 -7.21 4.24
N ALA A 132 18.20 -7.45 4.42
CA ALA A 132 19.21 -6.41 4.30
C ALA A 132 19.18 -5.77 2.90
N LEU A 133 19.24 -6.58 1.84
CA LEU A 133 19.18 -6.13 0.46
C LEU A 133 17.89 -5.39 0.16
N GLY A 134 16.74 -5.90 0.61
CA GLY A 134 15.45 -5.24 0.42
C GLY A 134 15.38 -3.87 1.10
N LEU A 135 15.88 -3.74 2.33
CA LEU A 135 15.94 -2.46 3.04
C LEU A 135 16.91 -1.48 2.37
N THR A 136 18.08 -1.94 1.94
CA THR A 136 19.06 -1.11 1.23
C THR A 136 18.49 -0.60 -0.10
N LEU A 137 17.91 -1.48 -0.91
CA LEU A 137 17.33 -1.10 -2.20
C LEU A 137 16.12 -0.18 -2.00
N PHE A 138 15.27 -0.44 -0.99
CA PHE A 138 14.16 0.44 -0.64
C PHE A 138 14.66 1.85 -0.29
N ALA A 139 15.65 1.96 0.61
CA ALA A 139 16.18 3.24 1.07
C ALA A 139 16.83 4.04 -0.07
N VAL A 140 17.66 3.39 -0.90
CA VAL A 140 18.35 4.04 -2.03
C VAL A 140 17.38 4.46 -3.14
N SER A 141 16.29 3.73 -3.36
CA SER A 141 15.34 4.03 -4.41
C SER A 141 14.08 4.78 -3.95
N PHE A 142 14.01 5.15 -2.67
CA PHE A 142 12.80 5.75 -2.08
C PHE A 142 12.35 7.02 -2.82
N HIS A 143 13.31 7.84 -3.22
CA HIS A 143 13.06 9.12 -3.88
C HIS A 143 13.04 9.03 -5.41
N LEU A 144 13.03 7.82 -6.00
CA LEU A 144 12.97 7.66 -7.45
C LEU A 144 11.80 8.43 -8.09
N PRO A 145 10.57 8.41 -7.52
CA PRO A 145 9.46 9.22 -8.04
C PRO A 145 9.68 10.74 -7.97
N HIS A 146 10.60 11.20 -7.12
CA HIS A 146 11.02 12.60 -7.03
C HIS A 146 12.17 12.93 -7.99
N GLY A 147 12.58 11.98 -8.84
CA GLY A 147 13.53 12.19 -9.92
C GLY A 147 15.00 11.93 -9.57
N TYR A 148 15.30 11.19 -8.51
CA TYR A 148 16.68 10.82 -8.18
C TYR A 148 16.80 9.48 -7.44
N LEU A 149 17.97 8.84 -7.59
CA LEU A 149 18.40 7.70 -6.77
C LEU A 149 19.40 8.15 -5.70
N GLY A 150 19.31 7.53 -4.53
CA GLY A 150 20.22 7.69 -3.41
C GLY A 150 19.67 8.58 -2.30
N PHE A 151 20.58 9.19 -1.55
CA PHE A 151 20.28 10.00 -0.37
C PHE A 151 20.62 11.45 -0.68
N GLN A 152 19.63 12.34 -0.59
CA GLN A 152 19.74 13.74 -1.01
C GLN A 152 20.99 14.46 -0.47
N SER A 153 21.40 14.15 0.76
CA SER A 153 22.53 14.78 1.46
C SER A 153 23.91 14.13 1.20
N LEU A 154 23.97 12.94 0.61
CA LEU A 154 25.20 12.16 0.45
C LEU A 154 25.51 11.88 -1.03
N LEU A 155 24.55 11.30 -1.74
CA LEU A 155 24.69 10.88 -3.13
C LEU A 155 23.31 10.87 -3.77
N ALA A 156 23.04 11.84 -4.64
CA ALA A 156 21.82 11.93 -5.41
C ALA A 156 22.15 11.86 -6.91
N VAL A 157 21.77 10.76 -7.55
CA VAL A 157 21.92 10.58 -9.00
C VAL A 157 20.60 10.97 -9.65
N PRO A 158 20.53 12.06 -10.43
CA PRO A 158 19.29 12.49 -11.07
C PRO A 158 18.86 11.47 -12.12
N ILE A 159 17.58 11.11 -12.11
CA ILE A 159 16.96 10.24 -13.09
C ILE A 159 15.76 10.96 -13.70
N LYS A 160 15.79 11.10 -15.02
CA LYS A 160 14.69 11.68 -15.80
C LYS A 160 14.30 10.71 -16.89
N THR A 161 13.01 10.72 -17.23
CA THR A 161 12.47 10.00 -18.38
C THR A 161 11.55 10.93 -19.15
N GLN A 162 11.49 10.72 -20.46
CA GLN A 162 10.46 11.31 -21.33
C GLN A 162 9.40 10.29 -21.73
N ASN A 163 9.58 9.02 -21.36
CA ASN A 163 8.63 7.96 -21.68
C ASN A 163 7.49 7.95 -20.64
N PRO A 164 6.25 8.30 -21.01
CA PRO A 164 5.14 8.38 -20.07
C PRO A 164 4.73 7.02 -19.53
N TYR A 165 5.05 5.91 -20.19
CA TYR A 165 4.63 4.56 -19.79
C TYR A 165 5.47 3.95 -18.66
N LEU A 166 6.49 4.66 -18.17
CA LEU A 166 7.38 4.17 -17.11
C LEU A 166 6.90 4.52 -15.68
N PHE A 167 5.74 5.15 -15.53
CA PHE A 167 5.15 5.44 -14.21
C PHE A 167 4.98 4.20 -13.32
N PRO A 168 4.68 2.97 -13.80
CA PRO A 168 4.60 1.81 -12.91
C PRO A 168 5.91 1.50 -12.19
N PHE A 169 7.05 1.96 -12.74
CA PHE A 169 8.39 1.74 -12.19
C PHE A 169 8.92 2.92 -11.36
N GLY A 170 8.10 3.94 -11.10
CA GLY A 170 8.54 5.11 -10.33
C GLY A 170 9.22 6.18 -11.17
N LEU A 171 9.26 6.03 -12.50
CA LEU A 171 9.89 7.00 -13.41
C LEU A 171 8.81 7.89 -14.02
N LEU A 172 8.77 9.14 -13.56
CA LEU A 172 7.71 10.09 -13.91
C LEU A 172 8.13 11.08 -14.99
N THR A 173 7.17 11.44 -15.84
CA THR A 173 7.25 12.61 -16.73
C THR A 173 6.55 13.80 -16.05
N ALA A 174 6.84 15.03 -16.48
CA ALA A 174 6.34 16.24 -15.82
C ALA A 174 4.81 16.39 -15.80
N GLY A 175 4.09 15.74 -16.73
CA GLY A 175 2.63 15.78 -16.80
C GLY A 175 1.91 14.60 -16.13
N PHE A 176 2.64 13.72 -15.43
CA PHE A 176 2.01 12.57 -14.78
C PHE A 176 1.22 12.99 -13.54
N PHE A 177 0.00 12.48 -13.43
CA PHE A 177 -0.86 12.67 -12.26
C PHE A 177 -1.64 11.40 -11.93
N SER A 178 -1.76 11.07 -10.65
CA SER A 178 -2.62 9.98 -10.17
C SER A 178 -3.05 10.29 -8.75
N SER A 179 -4.34 10.15 -8.46
CA SER A 179 -4.90 10.46 -7.12
C SER A 179 -4.41 9.49 -6.04
N ASP A 180 -4.09 8.25 -6.42
CA ASP A 180 -3.35 7.29 -5.61
C ASP A 180 -2.15 6.76 -6.42
N TYR A 181 -0.94 6.80 -5.88
CA TYR A 181 0.28 6.44 -6.61
C TYR A 181 1.31 5.71 -5.74
N TYR A 182 1.53 4.43 -6.05
CA TYR A 182 2.48 3.55 -5.40
C TYR A 182 3.25 2.73 -6.44
N PRO A 183 4.38 3.24 -6.96
CA PRO A 183 5.15 2.55 -8.00
C PRO A 183 5.79 1.24 -7.51
N LEU A 184 6.19 0.37 -8.43
CA LEU A 184 6.94 -0.85 -8.08
C LEU A 184 8.27 -0.53 -7.38
N ILE A 185 8.97 0.52 -7.80
CA ILE A 185 10.20 0.97 -7.15
C ILE A 185 9.87 2.25 -6.37
N PRO A 186 10.11 2.30 -5.04
CA PRO A 186 10.87 1.34 -4.22
C PRO A 186 10.03 0.19 -3.63
N TRP A 187 8.71 0.26 -3.71
CA TRP A 187 7.81 -0.43 -2.78
C TRP A 187 7.85 -1.96 -2.87
N PHE A 188 8.20 -2.52 -4.03
CA PHE A 188 8.43 -3.95 -4.20
C PHE A 188 9.54 -4.45 -3.29
N PHE A 189 10.58 -3.65 -3.02
CA PHE A 189 11.65 -4.04 -2.10
C PHE A 189 11.13 -4.14 -0.66
N LEU A 190 10.27 -3.21 -0.23
CA LEU A 190 9.61 -3.30 1.09
C LEU A 190 8.68 -4.52 1.17
N PHE A 191 7.97 -4.83 0.09
CA PHE A 191 7.19 -6.06 0.00
C PHE A 191 8.06 -7.31 0.15
N LEU A 192 9.25 -7.34 -0.48
CA LEU A 192 10.20 -8.44 -0.33
C LEU A 192 10.77 -8.54 1.09
N VAL A 193 11.06 -7.41 1.75
CA VAL A 193 11.41 -7.40 3.19
C VAL A 193 10.31 -8.11 3.98
N GLY A 194 9.04 -7.78 3.73
CA GLY A 194 7.90 -8.47 4.33
C GLY A 194 7.88 -9.97 4.02
N TYR A 195 8.16 -10.36 2.78
CA TYR A 195 8.22 -11.77 2.34
C TYR A 195 9.29 -12.59 3.08
N TYR A 196 10.47 -12.01 3.27
CA TYR A 196 11.55 -12.65 4.05
C TYR A 196 11.22 -12.66 5.54
N LEU A 197 10.69 -11.56 6.09
CA LEU A 197 10.20 -11.50 7.47
C LEU A 197 9.14 -12.58 7.76
N GLY A 198 8.25 -12.83 6.80
CA GLY A 198 7.22 -13.85 6.89
C GLY A 198 7.74 -15.28 7.04
N SER A 199 9.01 -15.55 6.72
CA SER A 199 9.62 -16.86 6.98
C SER A 199 9.76 -17.12 8.49
N TRP A 200 10.29 -16.17 9.26
CA TRP A 200 10.37 -16.28 10.72
C TRP A 200 8.99 -16.33 11.37
N VAL A 201 8.05 -15.49 10.91
CA VAL A 201 6.67 -15.51 11.43
C VAL A 201 6.03 -16.89 11.20
N LYS A 202 6.22 -17.49 10.02
CA LYS A 202 5.70 -18.83 9.70
C LYS A 202 6.33 -19.94 10.53
N GLU A 203 7.58 -19.76 10.97
CA GLU A 203 8.28 -20.66 11.90
C GLU A 203 7.90 -20.45 13.38
N GLY A 204 7.01 -19.52 13.71
CA GLY A 204 6.66 -19.20 15.09
C GLY A 204 7.69 -18.29 15.80
N LYS A 205 8.65 -17.71 15.05
CA LYS A 205 9.72 -16.85 15.57
C LYS A 205 9.43 -15.35 15.49
N GLY A 206 8.27 -14.96 14.96
CA GLY A 206 7.76 -13.60 15.08
C GLY A 206 7.33 -13.25 16.51
N PRO A 207 7.07 -11.96 16.81
CA PRO A 207 6.58 -11.53 18.12
C PRO A 207 5.39 -12.35 18.63
N GLN A 208 5.41 -12.77 19.89
CA GLN A 208 4.39 -13.66 20.46
C GLN A 208 2.97 -13.10 20.38
N TRP A 209 2.82 -11.77 20.39
CA TRP A 209 1.52 -11.11 20.28
C TRP A 209 0.86 -11.29 18.91
N LEU A 210 1.59 -11.71 17.87
CA LEU A 210 1.05 -11.91 16.51
C LEU A 210 0.16 -13.15 16.39
N TYR A 211 0.32 -14.15 17.24
CA TYR A 211 -0.36 -15.44 17.09
C TYR A 211 -1.75 -15.50 17.71
N PRO A 212 -1.97 -15.09 18.99
CA PRO A 212 -3.31 -15.12 19.56
C PRO A 212 -4.20 -14.02 18.97
N SER A 213 -5.51 -14.27 18.95
CA SER A 213 -6.50 -13.19 18.73
C SER A 213 -6.49 -12.26 19.95
N ARG A 214 -6.51 -10.95 19.70
CA ARG A 214 -6.48 -9.91 20.74
C ARG A 214 -7.65 -8.94 20.62
N LEU A 215 -7.97 -8.49 19.41
CA LEU A 215 -9.10 -7.60 19.14
C LEU A 215 -9.90 -8.16 17.96
N PRO A 216 -10.84 -9.09 18.21
CA PRO A 216 -11.54 -9.80 17.15
C PRO A 216 -12.28 -8.90 16.15
N TRP A 217 -12.80 -7.76 16.61
CA TRP A 217 -13.49 -6.77 15.76
C TRP A 217 -12.52 -6.09 14.78
N LEU A 218 -11.33 -5.72 15.24
CA LEU A 218 -10.32 -5.08 14.39
C LEU A 218 -9.70 -6.10 13.42
N GLU A 219 -9.50 -7.33 13.89
CA GLU A 219 -9.11 -8.45 13.03
C GLU A 219 -10.19 -8.75 11.97
N PHE A 220 -11.48 -8.62 12.31
CA PHE A 220 -12.57 -8.75 11.34
C PHE A 220 -12.48 -7.72 10.23
N ILE A 221 -12.25 -6.44 10.58
CA ILE A 221 -12.01 -5.38 9.60
C ILE A 221 -10.79 -5.71 8.73
N GLY A 222 -9.71 -6.19 9.34
CA GLY A 222 -8.49 -6.63 8.64
C GLY A 222 -8.67 -7.84 7.71
N ARG A 223 -9.72 -8.64 7.90
CA ARG A 223 -10.10 -9.71 6.97
C ARG A 223 -10.87 -9.20 5.76
N HIS A 224 -11.54 -8.05 5.90
CA HIS A 224 -12.37 -7.43 4.88
C HIS A 224 -11.74 -6.17 4.29
N THR A 225 -10.42 -5.99 4.46
CA THR A 225 -9.68 -4.78 4.04
C THR A 225 -9.93 -4.38 2.60
N LEU A 226 -10.06 -5.33 1.66
CA LEU A 226 -10.33 -5.02 0.25
C LEU A 226 -11.63 -4.24 0.08
N TRP A 227 -12.72 -4.69 0.71
CA TRP A 227 -14.02 -4.05 0.60
C TRP A 227 -14.05 -2.70 1.32
N VAL A 228 -13.43 -2.61 2.50
CA VAL A 228 -13.25 -1.34 3.20
C VAL A 228 -12.47 -0.36 2.31
N TYR A 229 -11.38 -0.80 1.69
CA TYR A 229 -10.57 0.02 0.78
C TYR A 229 -11.36 0.45 -0.47
N VAL A 230 -12.17 -0.41 -1.08
CA VAL A 230 -12.93 0.01 -2.28
C VAL A 230 -14.07 0.97 -1.94
N LEU A 231 -14.75 0.76 -0.80
CA LEU A 231 -15.98 1.46 -0.48
C LEU A 231 -15.78 2.73 0.35
N HIS A 232 -14.65 2.89 1.05
CA HIS A 232 -14.49 4.03 1.97
C HIS A 232 -14.63 5.39 1.27
N GLN A 233 -13.99 5.61 0.13
CA GLN A 233 -13.98 6.92 -0.52
C GLN A 233 -15.38 7.33 -1.01
N PRO A 234 -16.14 6.49 -1.75
CA PRO A 234 -17.52 6.80 -2.12
C PRO A 234 -18.44 7.03 -0.92
N ILE A 235 -18.30 6.22 0.14
CA ILE A 235 -19.12 6.35 1.35
C ILE A 235 -18.79 7.65 2.08
N LEU A 236 -17.51 7.97 2.29
CA LEU A 236 -17.08 9.20 2.95
C LEU A 236 -17.59 10.44 2.22
N ILE A 237 -17.43 10.47 0.89
CA ILE A 237 -17.94 11.58 0.06
C ILE A 237 -19.46 11.72 0.20
N ALA A 238 -20.21 10.61 0.10
CA ALA A 238 -21.66 10.63 0.24
C ALA A 238 -22.12 11.12 1.62
N LEU A 239 -21.44 10.68 2.68
CA LEU A 239 -21.74 11.09 4.06
C LEU A 239 -21.46 12.57 4.29
N PHE A 240 -20.30 13.08 3.86
CA PHE A 240 -19.98 14.50 3.99
C PHE A 240 -20.90 15.36 3.14
N TRP A 241 -21.19 14.95 1.90
CA TRP A 241 -22.14 15.68 1.07
C TRP A 241 -23.53 15.79 1.71
N LEU A 242 -24.03 14.70 2.29
CA LEU A 242 -25.30 14.72 3.01
C LEU A 242 -25.23 15.63 4.25
N PHE A 243 -24.15 15.55 5.02
CA PHE A 243 -23.94 16.39 6.19
C PHE A 243 -23.94 17.88 5.83
N PHE A 244 -23.07 18.33 4.92
CA PHE A 244 -22.97 19.74 4.52
C PHE A 244 -24.29 20.26 3.92
N ARG A 245 -25.01 19.42 3.17
CA ARG A 245 -26.32 19.76 2.62
C ARG A 245 -27.40 19.92 3.69
N LEU A 246 -27.43 19.06 4.71
CA LEU A 246 -28.42 19.13 5.80
C LEU A 246 -28.18 20.33 6.73
N PHE A 247 -26.91 20.70 6.94
CA PHE A 247 -26.54 21.79 7.85
C PHE A 247 -26.34 23.15 7.14
N GLY A 248 -26.57 23.23 5.83
CA GLY A 248 -26.51 24.48 5.07
C GLY A 248 -25.10 25.10 5.01
N LEU A 249 -24.07 24.25 4.98
CA LEU A 249 -22.66 24.66 5.00
C LEU A 249 -22.03 24.78 3.59
N ASN A 250 -22.85 24.83 2.54
CA ASN A 250 -22.43 24.94 1.13
C ASN A 250 -22.66 26.34 0.57
#